data_AF-A0AAW2ATR7-F1
#
_entry.id   AF-A0AAW2ATR7-F1
#
_cell.length_a   1.000
_cell.length_b   1.000
_cell.length_c   1.000
_cell.angle_alpha   90.00
_cell.angle_beta   90.00
_cell.angle_gamma   90.00
#
_symmetry.space_group_name_H-M   'P 1'
#
loop_
_entity.id
_entity.type
_entity.pdbx_description
1 polymer ?
#
loop_
_entity_poly.entity_id
_entity_poly.type
_entity_poly.pdbx_seq_one_letter_code
_entity_poly.pdbx_strand_id
1 'polypeptide(L)'
;MVNKQEFVEQSGEGMLAALERQVDSHNAACDDSCAKLGIFSAGTPLVAICSPLMKQTHSLSNSGEMCFMDSSGNMDRENCGMFLLTHTCAGGLPHGIVITQSEDERTISEGLELFKSLLTKDAFGG
;
A
#
# COMPACT_ATOMS: atom_id res chain seq x y z
N MET A 1 11.60 -20.86 14.29
CA MET A 1 10.40 -20.65 15.13
C MET A 1 9.90 -19.25 14.84
N VAL A 2 8.78 -19.12 14.13
CA VAL A 2 8.16 -17.81 13.88
C VAL A 2 7.39 -17.45 15.14
N ASN A 3 7.79 -16.37 15.81
CA ASN A 3 7.09 -15.84 16.98
C ASN A 3 5.71 -15.36 16.55
N LYS A 4 4.67 -16.14 16.87
CA LYS A 4 3.28 -15.75 16.65
C LYS A 4 2.93 -14.73 17.73
N GLN A 5 2.96 -13.45 17.40
CA GLN A 5 2.46 -12.41 18.30
C GLN A 5 0.97 -12.64 18.54
N GLU A 6 0.58 -12.71 19.81
CA GLU A 6 -0.82 -12.79 20.24
C GLU A 6 -1.49 -11.44 19.97
N PHE A 7 -2.42 -11.40 19.01
CA PHE A 7 -3.30 -10.26 18.79
C PHE A 7 -4.40 -10.30 19.87
N VAL A 8 -4.22 -9.50 20.91
CA VAL A 8 -5.25 -9.24 21.94
C VAL A 8 -6.32 -8.31 21.34
N GLU A 9 -7.58 -8.40 21.78
CA GLU A 9 -8.62 -7.42 21.45
C GLU A 9 -8.13 -6.01 21.82
N GLN A 10 -7.75 -5.23 20.80
CA GLN A 10 -7.30 -3.85 20.95
C GLN A 10 -8.48 -2.93 20.61
N SER A 11 -8.67 -1.88 21.40
CA SER A 11 -9.53 -0.76 21.01
C SER A 11 -9.05 -0.21 19.66
N GLY A 12 -9.91 0.55 18.95
CA GLY A 12 -9.53 1.17 17.67
C GLY A 12 -8.20 1.94 17.74
N GLU A 13 -7.95 2.63 18.86
CA GLU A 13 -6.68 3.33 19.12
C GLU A 13 -5.48 2.37 19.25
N GLY A 14 -5.66 1.22 19.91
CA GLY A 14 -4.62 0.21 20.03
C GLY A 14 -4.25 -0.41 18.68
N MET A 15 -5.24 -0.66 17.82
CA MET A 15 -5.01 -1.16 16.46
C MET A 15 -4.23 -0.15 15.61
N LEU A 16 -4.58 1.14 15.70
CA LEU A 16 -3.85 2.21 14.98
C LEU A 16 -2.39 2.29 15.42
N ALA A 17 -2.13 2.27 16.73
CA ALA A 17 -0.77 2.27 17.26
C ALA A 17 0.03 1.02 16.83
N ALA A 18 -0.62 -0.14 16.73
CA ALA A 18 -0.01 -1.36 16.23
C ALA A 18 0.33 -1.26 14.73
N LEU A 19 -0.55 -0.65 13.92
CA LEU A 19 -0.30 -0.38 12.50
C LEU A 19 0.87 0.59 12.29
N GLU A 20 0.90 1.70 13.03
CA GLU A 20 2.03 2.65 13.01
C GLU A 20 3.35 1.94 13.31
N ARG A 21 3.37 1.14 14.38
CA ARG A 21 4.56 0.36 14.75
C ARG A 21 4.99 -0.63 13.66
N GLN A 22 4.05 -1.27 12.96
CA GLN A 22 4.38 -2.17 11.85
C GLN A 22 4.94 -1.40 10.66
N VAL A 23 4.37 -0.25 10.31
CA VAL A 23 4.88 0.63 9.25
C VAL A 23 6.31 1.07 9.57
N ASP A 24 6.56 1.54 10.80
CA ASP A 24 7.89 1.97 11.22
C ASP A 24 8.91 0.82 11.20
N SER A 25 8.51 -0.35 11.72
CA SER A 25 9.37 -1.53 11.71
C SER A 25 9.68 -2.01 10.29
N HIS A 26 8.71 -1.90 9.36
CA HIS A 26 8.91 -2.27 7.96
C HIS A 26 9.86 -1.28 7.27
N ASN A 27 9.64 0.02 7.44
CA ASN A 27 10.50 1.07 6.88
C ASN A 27 11.94 0.95 7.40
N ALA A 28 12.12 0.70 8.69
CA ALA A 28 13.44 0.47 9.28
C ALA A 28 14.14 -0.78 8.70
N ALA A 29 13.38 -1.85 8.43
CA ALA A 29 13.93 -3.06 7.81
C ALA A 29 14.30 -2.86 6.33
N CYS A 30 13.63 -1.94 5.64
CA CYS A 30 13.92 -1.57 4.26
C CYS A 30 15.01 -0.48 4.12
N ASP A 31 15.38 0.18 5.22
CA ASP A 31 16.21 1.40 5.23
C ASP A 31 15.65 2.49 4.28
N ASP A 32 14.32 2.56 4.17
CA ASP A 32 13.62 3.40 3.20
C ASP A 32 12.15 3.61 3.61
N SER A 33 11.51 4.67 3.10
CA SER A 33 10.08 4.91 3.25
C SER A 33 9.32 4.03 2.25
N CYS A 34 9.00 2.81 2.66
CA CYS A 34 8.30 1.80 1.86
C CYS A 34 6.82 1.64 2.22
N ALA A 35 6.38 2.10 3.38
CA ALA A 35 4.99 2.11 3.78
C ALA A 35 4.63 3.40 4.50
N LYS A 36 3.36 3.81 4.39
CA LYS A 36 2.79 4.95 5.11
C LYS A 36 1.38 4.60 5.57
N LEU A 37 1.10 4.95 6.82
CA LEU A 37 -0.25 5.00 7.37
C LEU A 37 -0.78 6.43 7.25
N GLY A 38 -2.03 6.58 6.85
CA GLY A 38 -2.76 7.83 6.93
C GLY A 38 -4.16 7.61 7.48
N ILE A 39 -4.67 8.60 8.20
CA ILE A 39 -6.04 8.60 8.72
C ILE A 39 -6.83 9.63 7.92
N PHE A 40 -7.85 9.18 7.19
CA PHE A 40 -8.63 10.04 6.31
C PHE A 40 -10.12 10.00 6.67
N SER A 41 -10.99 10.52 5.79
CA SER A 41 -12.38 10.88 6.11
C SER A 41 -13.12 9.82 6.93
N ALA A 42 -13.65 10.22 8.10
CA ALA A 42 -14.32 9.40 9.12
C ALA A 42 -13.40 8.62 10.09
N GLY A 43 -12.09 8.85 10.08
CA GLY A 43 -11.16 8.22 11.03
C GLY A 43 -10.73 6.82 10.61
N THR A 44 -10.92 6.47 9.34
CA THR A 44 -10.56 5.18 8.78
C THR A 44 -9.06 5.17 8.41
N PRO A 45 -8.32 4.10 8.77
CA PRO A 45 -6.93 3.95 8.38
C PRO A 45 -6.80 3.57 6.90
N LEU A 46 -5.85 4.20 6.21
CA LEU A 46 -5.36 3.84 4.89
C LEU A 46 -3.88 3.50 4.98
N VAL A 47 -3.46 2.42 4.34
CA VAL A 47 -2.05 2.04 4.28
C VAL A 47 -1.61 1.99 2.82
N ALA A 48 -0.58 2.76 2.48
CA ALA A 48 0.08 2.66 1.19
C ALA A 48 1.42 1.93 1.35
N ILE A 49 1.77 1.08 0.38
CA ILE A 49 3.00 0.30 0.38
C ILE A 49 3.65 0.37 -1.02
N CYS A 50 4.94 0.71 -1.03
CA CYS A 50 5.85 0.66 -2.16
C CYS A 50 7.19 0.07 -1.69
N SER A 51 7.29 -1.26 -1.72
CA SER A 51 8.51 -1.99 -1.34
C SER A 51 9.69 -1.65 -2.26
N PRO A 52 10.95 -1.96 -1.88
CA PRO A 52 12.11 -1.70 -2.74
C PRO A 52 11.99 -2.38 -4.13
N LEU A 53 11.41 -3.58 -4.18
CA LEU A 53 11.14 -4.26 -5.45
C LEU A 53 10.12 -3.50 -6.31
N MET A 54 9.05 -2.99 -5.69
CA MET A 54 8.04 -2.18 -6.39
C MET A 54 8.64 -0.87 -6.92
N LYS A 55 9.48 -0.19 -6.11
CA LYS A 55 10.19 1.03 -6.53
C LYS A 55 11.00 0.82 -7.81
N GLN A 56 11.62 -0.35 -7.97
CA GLN A 56 12.38 -0.68 -9.18
C GLN A 56 11.50 -0.84 -10.43
N THR A 57 10.23 -1.26 -10.30
CA THR A 57 9.37 -1.42 -11.48
C THR A 57 8.93 -0.07 -12.05
N HIS A 58 8.92 0.98 -11.23
CA HIS A 58 8.57 2.34 -11.65
C HIS A 58 9.58 2.94 -12.64
N SER A 59 10.79 2.39 -12.78
CA SER A 59 11.77 2.89 -13.76
C SER A 59 11.64 2.21 -15.14
N LEU A 60 10.70 1.28 -15.33
CA LEU A 60 10.50 0.61 -16.60
C LEU A 60 9.76 1.53 -17.59
N SER A 61 10.09 1.50 -18.87
CA SER A 61 9.51 2.42 -19.87
C SER A 61 7.99 2.31 -19.99
N ASN A 62 7.45 1.11 -19.80
CA ASN A 62 6.02 0.78 -19.84
C ASN A 62 5.28 1.11 -18.54
N SER A 63 5.99 1.44 -17.45
CA SER A 63 5.36 1.82 -16.18
C SER A 63 4.53 3.10 -16.32
N GLY A 64 4.99 4.07 -17.13
CA GLY A 64 4.30 5.33 -17.40
C GLY A 64 3.16 5.24 -18.42
N GLU A 65 3.05 4.14 -19.16
CA GLU A 65 2.03 3.99 -20.20
C GLU A 65 0.70 3.52 -19.62
N MET A 66 0.74 2.55 -18.70
CA MET A 66 -0.46 1.95 -18.12
C MET A 66 -0.20 1.32 -16.76
N CYS A 67 -1.05 1.68 -15.79
CA CYS A 67 -1.14 1.01 -14.49
C CYS A 67 -2.51 0.34 -14.36
N PHE A 68 -2.51 -0.96 -14.05
CA PHE A 68 -3.70 -1.70 -13.68
C PHE A 68 -3.90 -1.58 -12.18
N MET A 69 -5.15 -1.41 -11.76
CA MET A 69 -5.57 -1.52 -10.38
C MET A 69 -6.50 -2.71 -10.29
N ASP A 70 -6.17 -3.67 -9.43
CA ASP A 70 -6.99 -4.85 -9.18
C ASP A 70 -7.33 -4.92 -7.70
N SER A 71 -8.63 -5.08 -7.38
CA SER A 71 -9.04 -5.42 -6.03
C SER A 71 -9.22 -6.94 -5.96
N SER A 72 -8.61 -7.57 -4.96
CA SER A 72 -8.79 -9.02 -4.83
C SER A 72 -10.25 -9.30 -4.46
N GLY A 73 -11.03 -9.85 -5.40
CA GLY A 73 -12.49 -10.03 -5.31
C GLY A 73 -13.02 -10.99 -4.24
N ASN A 74 -12.21 -11.38 -3.25
CA ASN A 74 -12.58 -12.26 -2.15
C ASN A 74 -12.10 -11.71 -0.79
N MET A 75 -12.25 -10.40 -0.58
CA MET A 75 -11.96 -9.69 0.67
C MET A 75 -13.16 -9.79 1.62
N ASP A 76 -13.43 -11.00 2.10
CA ASP A 76 -14.45 -11.28 3.10
C ASP A 76 -13.98 -10.87 4.50
N ARG A 77 -14.03 -9.56 4.78
CA ARG A 77 -14.81 -8.95 5.87
C ARG A 77 -14.32 -7.58 6.32
N GLU A 78 -13.04 -7.21 6.20
CA GLU A 78 -12.56 -6.04 6.95
C GLU A 78 -11.56 -5.10 6.24
N ASN A 79 -11.04 -5.41 5.04
CA ASN A 79 -10.12 -4.51 4.29
C ASN A 79 -10.20 -4.74 2.77
N CYS A 80 -10.11 -3.68 1.97
CA CYS A 80 -9.96 -3.71 0.52
C CYS A 80 -8.47 -3.51 0.16
N GLY A 81 -7.81 -4.58 -0.29
CA GLY A 81 -6.45 -4.50 -0.84
C GLY A 81 -6.50 -4.22 -2.34
N MET A 82 -6.10 -3.01 -2.75
CA MET A 82 -5.91 -2.64 -4.14
C MET A 82 -4.45 -2.84 -4.55
N PHE A 83 -4.21 -3.67 -5.56
CA PHE A 83 -2.91 -3.93 -6.14
C PHE A 83 -2.71 -3.08 -7.38
N LEU A 84 -1.61 -2.33 -7.43
CA LEU A 84 -1.19 -1.55 -8.58
C LEU A 84 -0.15 -2.35 -9.36
N LEU A 85 -0.35 -2.54 -10.67
CA LEU A 85 0.52 -3.34 -11.53
C LEU A 85 0.85 -2.60 -12.84
N THR A 86 2.04 -2.82 -13.41
CA THR A 86 2.35 -2.48 -14.81
C THR A 86 2.42 -3.72 -15.69
N HIS A 87 2.05 -3.57 -16.95
CA HIS A 87 2.17 -4.64 -17.93
C HIS A 87 3.62 -4.83 -18.34
N THR A 88 4.05 -6.07 -18.55
CA THR A 88 5.29 -6.41 -19.26
C THR A 88 5.03 -7.60 -20.17
N CYS A 89 5.99 -7.95 -21.03
CA CYS A 89 5.91 -9.19 -21.82
C CYS A 89 5.89 -10.46 -20.96
N ALA A 90 6.34 -10.39 -19.70
CA ALA A 90 6.33 -11.49 -18.74
C ALA A 90 5.07 -11.51 -17.85
N GLY A 91 4.13 -10.58 -18.04
CA GLY A 91 2.95 -10.40 -17.21
C GLY A 91 2.98 -9.12 -16.38
N GLY A 92 2.12 -9.04 -15.35
CA GLY A 92 2.01 -7.89 -14.47
C GLY A 92 3.14 -7.82 -13.45
N LEU A 93 3.84 -6.68 -13.36
CA LEU A 93 4.81 -6.39 -12.30
C LEU A 93 4.21 -5.43 -11.26
N PRO A 94 4.55 -5.57 -9.97
CA PRO A 94 3.91 -4.81 -8.91
C PRO A 94 4.47 -3.39 -8.78
N HIS A 95 3.59 -2.39 -8.85
CA HIS A 95 3.90 -0.99 -8.57
C HIS A 95 3.66 -0.57 -7.12
N GLY A 96 2.70 -1.18 -6.45
CA GLY A 96 2.30 -0.74 -5.12
C GLY A 96 1.04 -1.42 -4.63
N ILE A 97 0.74 -1.18 -3.36
CA ILE A 97 -0.46 -1.67 -2.71
C ILE A 97 -1.09 -0.51 -1.94
N VAL A 98 -2.41 -0.38 -2.05
CA VAL A 98 -3.20 0.53 -1.23
C VAL A 98 -4.24 -0.31 -0.48
N ILE A 99 -4.18 -0.29 0.83
CA ILE A 99 -5.11 -1.00 1.72
C ILE A 99 -6.08 0.03 2.28
N THR A 100 -7.37 -0.17 2.01
CA THR A 100 -8.45 0.72 2.42
C THR A 100 -9.58 -0.08 3.09
N GLN A 101 -10.58 0.60 3.64
CA GLN A 101 -11.78 -0.07 4.20
C GLN A 101 -13.01 0.06 3.30
N SER A 102 -12.90 0.79 2.18
CA SER A 102 -13.98 1.08 1.25
C SER A 102 -13.43 1.27 -0.16
N GLU A 103 -14.26 0.98 -1.17
CA GLU A 103 -13.99 1.16 -2.60
C GLU A 103 -14.69 2.40 -3.17
N ASP A 104 -15.17 3.32 -2.32
CA ASP A 104 -15.73 4.58 -2.80
C ASP A 104 -14.66 5.51 -3.39
N GLU A 105 -15.06 6.36 -4.33
CA GLU A 105 -14.16 7.25 -5.07
C GLU A 105 -13.27 8.12 -4.17
N ARG A 106 -13.81 8.59 -3.04
CA ARG A 106 -13.07 9.43 -2.11
C ARG A 106 -11.96 8.63 -1.42
N THR A 107 -12.31 7.47 -0.87
CA THR A 107 -11.35 6.58 -0.20
C THR A 107 -10.24 6.14 -1.15
N ILE A 108 -10.58 5.82 -2.41
CA ILE A 108 -9.59 5.47 -3.43
C ILE A 108 -8.68 6.67 -3.74
N SER A 109 -9.25 7.86 -3.90
CA SER A 109 -8.48 9.08 -4.20
C SER A 109 -7.50 9.42 -3.07
N GLU A 110 -7.96 9.37 -1.82
CA GLU A 110 -7.12 9.59 -0.63
C GLU A 110 -6.00 8.54 -0.53
N GLY A 111 -6.32 7.27 -0.81
CA GLY A 111 -5.35 6.18 -0.85
C GLY A 111 -4.29 6.34 -1.94
N LEU A 112 -4.68 6.81 -3.13
CA LEU A 112 -3.75 7.11 -4.22
C LEU A 112 -2.85 8.32 -3.91
N GLU A 113 -3.37 9.37 -3.28
CA GLU A 113 -2.54 10.50 -2.82
C GLU A 113 -1.54 10.07 -1.73
N LEU A 114 -1.97 9.22 -0.79
CA LEU A 114 -1.07 8.63 0.20
C LEU A 114 0.04 7.81 -0.48
N PHE A 115 -0.32 7.00 -1.48
CA PHE A 115 0.63 6.21 -2.27
C PHE A 115 1.61 7.09 -3.05
N LYS A 116 1.15 8.14 -3.71
CA LYS A 116 2.01 9.11 -4.41
C LYS A 116 3.06 9.72 -3.49
N SER A 117 2.75 9.90 -2.20
CA SER A 117 3.71 10.43 -1.23
C SER A 117 4.88 9.48 -0.91
N LEU A 118 4.81 8.20 -1.31
CA LEU A 118 5.90 7.22 -1.21
C LEU A 118 6.79 7.19 -2.46
N LEU A 119 6.34 7.83 -3.53
CA LEU A 119 7.01 7.78 -4.83
C LEU A 119 8.05 8.89 -4.96
N THR A 120 9.11 8.57 -5.68
CA THR A 120 10.10 9.54 -6.14
C THR A 120 9.61 10.23 -7.42
N LYS A 121 10.27 11.32 -7.81
CA LYS A 121 9.84 12.13 -8.97
C LYS A 121 9.91 11.37 -10.30
N ASP A 122 10.78 10.38 -10.36
CA ASP A 122 11.06 9.48 -11.48
C ASP A 122 10.16 8.24 -11.52
N ALA A 123 9.13 8.18 -10.66
CA ALA A 123 8.18 7.08 -10.69
C ALA A 123 7.35 7.06 -11.98
N PHE A 124 6.84 5.89 -12.37
CA PHE A 124 6.10 5.71 -13.62
C PHE A 124 6.86 6.17 -14.89
N GLY A 125 8.14 5.84 -14.98
CA GLY A 125 8.92 5.99 -16.22
C GLY A 125 9.65 7.32 -16.39
N GLY A 126 9.63 8.21 -15.38
CA GLY A 126 10.45 9.42 -15.34
C GLY A 126 9.71 10.71 -15.00
#